data_AF-A0A1T4V548-F1
#
_entry.id   AF-A0A1T4V548-F1
#
_cell.length_a   1.000
_cell.length_b   1.000
_cell.length_c   1.000
_cell.angle_alpha   90.00
_cell.angle_beta   90.00
_cell.angle_gamma   90.00
#
_symmetry.space_group_name_H-M   'P 1'
#
loop_
_entity.id
_entity.type
_entity.pdbx_description
1 polymer ?
#
loop_
_entity_poly.entity_id
_entity_poly.type
_entity_poly.pdbx_seq_one_letter_code
_entity_poly.pdbx_strand_id
1 'polypeptide(L)' 'MPLIACPVCEKQVSKRALACPGCGEPDPSRHHTRNTWLGRLFWLAVWVAIGALVWVKVVPLIMDFFKQ' A
#
# COMPACT_ATOMS: atom_id res chain seq x y z
N MET A 1 -18.35 -21.51 7.77
CA MET A 1 -18.35 -20.09 8.24
C MET A 1 -16.89 -19.65 8.30
N PRO A 2 -16.46 -18.50 7.75
CA PRO A 2 -15.06 -18.09 7.84
C PRO A 2 -14.71 -17.63 9.26
N LEU A 3 -13.72 -18.28 9.87
CA LEU A 3 -13.11 -17.86 11.14
C LEU A 3 -11.88 -17.02 10.84
N ILE A 4 -11.68 -15.95 11.60
CA ILE A 4 -10.49 -15.09 11.55
C ILE A 4 -9.78 -15.16 12.90
N ALA A 5 -8.45 -15.04 12.93
CA ALA A 5 -7.72 -14.89 14.18
C ALA A 5 -7.89 -13.47 14.72
N CYS A 6 -8.21 -13.34 16.01
CA CYS A 6 -8.22 -12.04 16.69
C CYS A 6 -6.77 -11.51 16.79
N PRO A 7 -6.49 -10.23 16.45
CA PRO A 7 -5.12 -9.69 16.49
C PRO A 7 -4.54 -9.54 17.91
N VAL A 8 -5.38 -9.59 18.94
CA VAL A 8 -4.97 -9.39 20.34
C VAL A 8 -4.71 -10.71 21.06
N CYS A 9 -5.61 -11.69 20.90
CA CYS A 9 -5.55 -12.95 21.64
C CYS A 9 -5.35 -14.19 20.76
N GLU A 10 -5.21 -14.01 19.44
CA GLU A 10 -4.97 -15.05 18.43
C GLU A 10 -6.02 -16.18 18.38
N LYS A 11 -7.08 -16.10 19.20
CA LYS A 11 -8.19 -17.04 19.16
C LYS A 11 -8.96 -16.90 17.85
N GLN A 12 -9.45 -18.02 17.35
CA GLN A 12 -10.30 -18.05 16.17
C GLN A 12 -11.70 -17.54 16.51
N VAL A 13 -12.14 -16.48 15.83
CA VAL A 13 -13.42 -15.82 16.04
C VAL A 13 -14.17 -15.75 14.72
N SER A 14 -15.51 -15.81 14.77
CA SER A 14 -16.34 -15.57 13.59
C SER A 14 -16.11 -14.17 13.03
N LYS A 15 -15.96 -14.04 11.70
CA LYS A 15 -15.82 -12.74 11.02
C LYS A 15 -17.00 -11.78 11.25
N ARG A 16 -18.16 -12.30 11.70
CA ARG A 16 -19.37 -11.50 12.01
C ARG A 16 -19.48 -11.12 13.49
N ALA A 17 -18.54 -11.52 14.34
CA ALA A 17 -18.61 -11.18 15.76
C ALA A 17 -18.35 -9.68 15.96
N LEU A 18 -19.28 -9.00 16.64
CA LEU A 18 -19.16 -7.58 16.98
C LEU A 18 -18.00 -7.30 17.95
N ALA A 19 -17.66 -8.30 18.78
CA ALA A 19 -16.54 -8.25 19.70
C ALA A 19 -15.91 -9.64 19.84
N CYS A 20 -14.62 -9.68 20.17
CA CYS A 20 -13.94 -10.94 20.47
C CYS A 20 -14.43 -11.51 21.82
N PRO A 21 -14.91 -12.77 21.88
CA PRO A 21 -15.34 -13.38 23.15
C PRO A 21 -14.17 -13.74 24.09
N GLY A 22 -12.93 -13.67 23.61
CA GLY A 22 -11.73 -13.98 24.39
C GLY A 22 -11.17 -12.78 25.14
N CYS A 23 -11.01 -11.64 24.45
CA CYS A 23 -10.37 -10.43 25.01
C CYS A 23 -11.29 -9.20 25.07
N GLY A 24 -12.48 -9.25 24.48
CA GLY A 24 -13.40 -8.11 24.45
C GLY A 24 -13.10 -7.06 23.39
N GLU A 25 -12.11 -7.26 22.52
CA GLU A 25 -11.75 -6.29 21.46
C GLU A 25 -12.95 -6.02 20.53
N PRO A 26 -13.37 -4.75 20.35
CA PRO A 26 -14.45 -4.39 19.46
C PRO A 26 -14.02 -4.53 17.99
N ASP A 27 -14.79 -5.30 17.23
CA ASP A 27 -14.62 -5.56 15.79
C ASP A 27 -13.23 -6.14 15.37
N PRO A 28 -13.00 -7.45 15.55
CA PRO A 28 -11.76 -8.11 15.14
C PRO A 28 -11.52 -8.07 13.62
N SER A 29 -12.51 -7.69 12.83
CA SER A 29 -12.45 -7.70 11.36
C SER A 29 -11.87 -6.41 10.77
N ARG A 30 -11.81 -5.33 11.53
CA ARG A 30 -11.48 -3.98 11.03
C ARG A 30 -9.99 -3.60 11.10
N HIS A 31 -9.13 -4.47 11.59
CA HIS A 31 -7.69 -4.16 11.71
C HIS A 31 -6.92 -4.23 10.36
N HIS A 32 -7.60 -4.51 9.24
CA HIS A 32 -6.97 -4.61 7.93
C HIS A 32 -7.07 -3.34 7.09
N THR A 33 -6.96 -2.15 7.69
CA THR A 33 -6.65 -0.93 6.94
C THR A 33 -5.15 -0.87 6.71
N ARG A 34 -4.61 -1.83 5.97
CA ARG A 34 -3.23 -1.76 5.48
C ARG A 34 -3.16 -0.57 4.52
N ASN A 35 -2.43 0.49 4.89
CA ASN A 35 -2.30 1.76 4.18
C ASN A 35 -1.84 1.59 2.72
N THR A 36 -2.74 1.18 1.82
CA THR A 36 -2.54 1.10 0.37
C THR A 36 -2.06 2.43 -0.22
N TRP A 37 -2.28 3.53 0.50
CA TRP A 37 -1.84 4.87 0.17
C TRP A 37 -0.31 5.04 0.17
N LEU A 38 0.42 4.38 1.09
CA LEU A 38 1.89 4.49 1.14
C LEU A 38 2.55 3.86 -0.10
N GLY A 39 2.05 2.70 -0.54
CA GLY A 39 2.53 2.06 -1.76
C GLY A 39 2.27 2.91 -3.00
N ARG A 40 1.13 3.60 -3.05
CA ARG A 40 0.77 4.51 -4.15
C ARG A 40 1.69 5.73 -4.19
N LEU A 41 2.03 6.32 -3.04
CA LEU A 41 2.99 7.42 -2.96
C LEU A 41 4.40 7.01 -3.39
N PHE A 42 4.85 5.83 -2.96
CA PHE A 42 6.15 5.30 -3.37
C PHE A 42 6.26 5.16 -4.89
N TRP A 43 5.25 4.53 -5.52
CA TRP A 43 5.22 4.39 -6.98
C TRP A 43 5.17 5.74 -7.69
N LEU A 44 4.39 6.71 -7.21
CA LEU A 44 4.36 8.05 -7.79
C LEU A 44 5.74 8.72 -7.75
N ALA A 45 6.45 8.62 -6.63
CA ALA A 45 7.80 9.17 -6.49
C ALA A 45 8.79 8.51 -7.49
N VAL A 46 8.69 7.19 -7.67
CA VAL A 46 9.50 6.44 -8.65
C VAL A 46 9.25 6.93 -10.08
N TRP A 47 7.97 7.07 -10.49
CA TRP A 47 7.62 7.57 -11.82
C TRP A 47 8.13 8.99 -12.08
N VAL A 48 7.98 9.88 -11.10
CA VAL A 48 8.48 11.26 -11.19
C VAL A 48 10.00 11.30 -11.32
N ALA A 49 10.72 10.52 -10.52
CA ALA A 49 12.18 10.44 -10.59
C ALA A 49 12.68 9.93 -11.96
N ILE A 50 12.03 8.89 -12.50
CA ILE A 50 12.37 8.36 -13.83
C ILE A 50 12.12 9.42 -14.91
N GLY A 51 10.95 10.08 -14.90
CA GLY A 51 10.63 11.13 -15.85
C GLY A 51 11.63 12.29 -15.80
N ALA A 52 12.04 12.71 -14.61
CA ALA A 52 13.04 13.75 -14.42
C ALA A 52 14.43 13.34 -14.97
N LEU A 53 14.86 12.10 -14.72
CA LEU A 53 16.13 11.59 -15.26
C LEU A 53 16.11 11.54 -16.80
N VAL A 54 15.02 11.05 -17.39
CA VAL A 54 14.83 11.02 -18.84
C VAL A 54 14.86 12.44 -19.41
N TRP A 55 14.17 13.39 -18.78
CA TRP A 55 14.17 14.79 -19.22
C TRP A 55 15.58 15.40 -19.22
N VAL A 56 16.34 15.19 -18.14
CA VAL A 56 17.68 15.80 -17.99
C VAL A 56 18.73 15.12 -18.88
N LYS A 57 18.58 13.83 -19.19
CA LYS A 57 19.62 13.06 -19.92
C LYS A 57 19.29 12.82 -21.38
N VAL A 58 18.03 12.52 -21.70
CA VAL A 58 17.62 12.07 -23.04
C VAL A 58 17.20 13.24 -23.92
N VAL A 59 16.49 14.23 -23.37
CA VAL A 59 16.07 15.43 -24.13
C VAL A 59 17.26 16.21 -24.70
N PRO A 60 18.33 16.55 -23.94
CA PRO A 60 19.46 17.25 -24.54
C PRO A 60 20.14 16.43 -25.63
N LEU A 61 20.27 15.11 -25.45
CA LEU A 61 20.89 14.21 -26.42
C LEU A 61 20.10 14.14 -27.73
N ILE A 62 18.76 14.18 -27.65
CA ILE A 62 17.89 14.26 -28.83
C ILE A 62 18.03 15.63 -29.51
N MET A 63 18.06 16.72 -28.73
CA MET A 63 18.22 18.08 -29.27
C MET A 63 19.55 18.28 -29.99
N ASP A 64 20.62 17.64 -29.51
CA ASP A 64 21.93 17.63 -30.18
C ASP A 64 21.89 16.83 -31.48
N PHE A 65 21.18 15.70 -31.50
CA PHE A 65 21.03 14.87 -32.71
C PHE A 65 20.23 15.58 -33.82
N PHE A 66 19.23 16.40 -33.47
CA PHE A 66 18.43 17.15 -34.45
C PHE A 66 19.13 18.42 -34.99
N LYS A 67 20.23 18.86 -34.38
CA LYS A 67 21.01 20.03 -34.83
C LYS A 67 22.09 19.70 -35.86
N GLN A 68 22.32 18.41 -36.12
CA GLN A 68 23.30 17.90 -37.08
C GLN A 68 22.63 17.51 -38.40
#